data_AF-A0A3G1QRL3-F1
#
_entry.id   AF-A0A3G1QRL3-F1
#
_cell.length_a   1.000
_cell.length_b   1.000
_cell.length_c   1.000
_cell.angle_alpha   90.00
_cell.angle_beta   90.00
_cell.angle_gamma   90.00
#
_symmetry.space_group_name_H-M   'P 1'
#
loop_
_entity.id
_entity.type
_entity.pdbx_description
1 polymer ?
#
loop_
_entity_poly.entity_id
_entity_poly.type
_entity_poly.pdbx_seq_one_letter_code
_entity_poly.pdbx_strand_id
1 'polypeptide(L)' 'SLEEEIYMQQPEGFIQVRTEKLVCKLKRSLYGLKQAPRQWYKRFDTFMLAQGYNRSRYDSCVYFRFLNDGSIIILML' A
#
# COMPACT_ATOMS: atom_id res chain seq x y z
N SER A 1 2.63 0.56 6.73
CA SER A 1 4.03 0.51 7.19
C SER A 1 4.65 -0.77 6.66
N LEU A 2 5.98 -0.91 6.62
CA LEU A 2 6.59 -2.22 6.34
C LEU A 2 6.47 -3.10 7.60
N GLU A 3 6.09 -4.36 7.42
CA GLU A 3 6.04 -5.36 8.51
C GLU A 3 7.43 -5.91 8.84
N GLU A 4 8.34 -5.82 7.88
CA GLU A 4 9.71 -6.33 7.98
C GLU A 4 10.71 -5.19 7.75
N GLU A 5 11.90 -5.33 8.32
CA GLU A 5 13.01 -4.43 8.01
C GLU A 5 13.66 -4.83 6.70
N ILE A 6 13.62 -3.93 5.72
CA ILE A 6 14.20 -4.17 4.40
C ILE A 6 15.30 -3.16 4.15
N TYR A 7 16.45 -3.68 3.77
CA TYR A 7 17.62 -2.91 3.36
C TYR A 7 17.87 -3.14 1.86
N MET A 8 18.26 -2.09 1.16
CA MET A 8 18.68 -2.18 -0.24
C MET A 8 20.05 -1.54 -0.42
N GLN A 9 20.74 -1.93 -1.48
CA GLN A 9 21.96 -1.25 -1.89
C GLN A 9 21.69 0.24 -2.14
N GLN A 10 22.68 1.07 -1.84
CA GLN A 10 22.60 2.50 -2.14
C GLN A 10 22.43 2.70 -3.65
N PRO A 11 21.49 3.57 -4.08
CA PRO A 11 21.35 3.92 -5.48
C PRO A 11 22.57 4.68 -5.98
N GLU A 12 22.80 4.62 -7.29
CA GLU A 12 23.85 5.39 -7.94
C GLU A 12 23.67 6.89 -7.65
N GLY A 13 24.79 7.58 -7.39
CA GLY A 13 24.81 9.00 -7.02
C GLY A 13 24.61 9.29 -5.52
N PHE A 14 24.28 8.30 -4.69
CA PHE A 14 24.18 8.46 -3.23
C PHE A 14 25.42 7.98 -2.46
N ILE A 15 26.29 7.21 -3.11
CA ILE A 15 27.53 6.70 -2.53
C ILE A 15 28.53 7.86 -2.41
N GLN A 16 29.07 8.06 -1.20
CA GLN A 16 30.09 9.07 -0.91
C GLN A 16 31.36 8.40 -0.41
N VAL A 17 32.48 9.12 -0.48
CA VAL A 17 33.77 8.64 0.04
C VAL A 17 33.62 8.34 1.53
N ARG A 18 33.97 7.11 1.94
CA ARG A 18 33.80 6.52 3.28
C ARG A 18 32.39 6.02 3.63
N THR A 19 31.42 6.09 2.73
CA THR A 19 30.05 5.56 2.96
C THR A 19 29.70 4.38 2.05
N GLU A 20 30.69 3.80 1.36
CA GLU A 20 30.50 2.79 0.32
C GLU A 20 29.81 1.52 0.84
N LYS A 21 30.00 1.20 2.12
CA LYS A 21 29.40 0.03 2.78
C LYS A 21 28.03 0.28 3.41
N LEU A 22 27.52 1.51 3.36
CA LEU A 22 26.18 1.79 3.85
C LEU A 22 25.11 1.17 2.95
N VAL A 23 23.93 0.98 3.52
CA VAL A 23 22.74 0.47 2.85
C VAL A 23 21.55 1.38 3.16
N CYS A 24 20.58 1.43 2.25
CA CYS A 24 19.36 2.20 2.46
C CYS A 24 18.33 1.35 3.19
N LYS A 25 17.88 1.80 4.38
CA LYS A 25 16.73 1.20 5.08
C LYS A 25 15.43 1.74 4.48
N LEU A 26 14.58 0.85 4.00
CA LEU A 26 13.28 1.23 3.48
C LEU A 26 12.34 1.58 4.64
N LYS A 27 11.76 2.78 4.57
CA LYS A 27 10.70 3.22 5.49
C LYS A 27 9.29 2.93 4.97
N ARG A 28 9.16 2.67 3.66
CA ARG A 28 7.90 2.40 2.95
C ARG A 28 8.15 1.38 1.86
N SER A 29 7.09 0.70 1.44
CA SER A 29 7.18 -0.26 0.33
C SER A 29 7.43 0.48 -0.99
N LEU A 30 8.42 0.03 -1.74
CA LEU A 30 8.71 0.47 -3.10
C LEU A 30 8.02 -0.47 -4.11
N TYR A 31 7.74 0.06 -5.30
CA TYR A 31 7.30 -0.77 -6.42
C TYR A 31 8.32 -1.88 -6.71
N GLY A 32 7.84 -3.05 -7.11
CA GLY A 32 8.68 -4.23 -7.37
C GLY A 32 9.00 -5.08 -6.14
N LEU A 33 8.77 -4.60 -4.91
CA LEU A 33 8.84 -5.47 -3.74
C LEU A 33 7.68 -6.47 -3.75
N LYS A 34 7.96 -7.74 -3.40
CA LYS A 34 6.97 -8.82 -3.37
C LYS A 34 5.73 -8.47 -2.53
N GLN A 35 5.91 -7.76 -1.42
CA GLN A 35 4.84 -7.34 -0.51
C GLN A 35 4.18 -6.00 -0.89
N ALA A 36 4.68 -5.28 -1.91
CA ALA A 36 4.14 -3.98 -2.29
C ALA A 36 2.65 -4.00 -2.65
N PRO A 37 2.14 -4.96 -3.46
CA PRO A 37 0.72 -5.02 -3.78
C PRO A 37 -0.15 -5.20 -2.54
N ARG A 38 0.29 -6.04 -1.59
CA ARG A 38 -0.43 -6.27 -0.33
C ARG A 38 -0.46 -5.03 0.55
N GLN A 39 0.65 -4.29 0.64
CA GLN A 39 0.72 -3.05 1.42
C GLN A 39 -0.16 -1.95 0.82
N TRP A 40 -0.23 -1.87 -0.51
CA TRP A 40 -1.15 -0.99 -1.21
C TRP A 40 -2.61 -1.37 -0.95
N TYR A 41 -2.96 -2.65 -1.07
CA TYR A 41 -4.32 -3.13 -0.79
C TYR A 41 -4.75 -2.79 0.65
N LYS A 42 -3.91 -3.06 1.66
CA LYS A 42 -4.21 -2.72 3.07
C LYS A 42 -4.48 -1.22 3.26
N ARG A 43 -3.66 -0.37 2.62
CA ARG A 43 -3.84 1.08 2.70
C ARG A 43 -5.13 1.52 2.02
N PHE A 44 -5.45 0.93 0.87
CA PHE A 44 -6.69 1.18 0.15
C PHE A 44 -7.92 0.74 0.94
N ASP A 45 -7.93 -0.48 1.48
CA ASP A 45 -9.01 -1.03 2.31
C ASP A 45 -9.30 -0.09 3.50
N THR A 46 -8.25 0.30 4.25
CA THR A 46 -8.39 1.25 5.37
C THR A 46 -8.97 2.59 4.91
N PHE A 47 -8.53 3.11 3.77
CA PHE A 47 -9.02 4.38 3.22
C PHE A 47 -10.50 4.27 2.82
N MET A 48 -10.90 3.22 2.11
CA MET A 48 -12.28 3.03 1.66
C MET A 48 -13.24 2.90 2.83
N LEU A 49 -12.87 2.13 3.86
CA LEU A 49 -13.66 2.02 5.10
C LEU A 49 -13.82 3.39 5.77
N ALA A 50 -12.76 4.19 5.85
CA ALA A 50 -12.82 5.54 6.40
C ALA A 50 -13.69 6.51 5.56
N GLN A 51 -13.82 6.27 4.25
CA GLN A 51 -14.74 7.01 3.38
C GLN A 51 -16.20 6.53 3.45
N GLY A 52 -16.51 5.56 4.33
CA GLY A 52 -17.86 5.04 4.52
C GLY A 52 -18.29 3.98 3.50
N TYR A 53 -17.34 3.39 2.77
CA TYR A 53 -17.61 2.19 1.98
C TYR A 53 -17.57 0.94 2.86
N ASN A 54 -18.32 -0.08 2.45
CA ASN A 54 -18.28 -1.41 3.03
C ASN A 54 -17.60 -2.37 2.06
N ARG A 55 -16.82 -3.32 2.60
CA ARG A 55 -16.23 -4.40 1.79
C ARG A 55 -17.23 -5.55 1.66
N SER A 56 -17.32 -6.13 0.46
CA SER A 56 -18.10 -7.35 0.23
C SER A 56 -17.55 -8.52 1.06
N ARG A 57 -18.45 -9.38 1.54
CA ARG A 57 -18.11 -10.62 2.24
C ARG A 57 -17.71 -11.75 1.30
N TYR A 58 -18.12 -11.66 0.04
CA TYR A 58 -17.90 -12.71 -0.97
C TYR A 58 -16.67 -12.43 -1.83
N ASP A 59 -16.32 -11.15 -2.01
CA ASP A 59 -15.19 -10.74 -2.84
C ASP A 59 -14.42 -9.58 -2.16
N SER A 60 -13.14 -9.79 -1.91
CA SER A 60 -12.26 -8.81 -1.27
C SER A 60 -11.94 -7.59 -2.15
N CYS A 61 -12.19 -7.67 -3.45
CA CYS A 61 -11.96 -6.59 -4.41
C CYS A 61 -13.19 -5.69 -4.59
N VAL A 62 -14.35 -6.06 -4.03
CA VAL A 62 -15.60 -5.32 -4.17
C VAL A 62 -15.90 -4.49 -2.93
N TYR A 63 -16.12 -3.18 -3.15
CA TYR A 63 -16.56 -2.21 -2.17
C TYR A 63 -17.90 -1.61 -2.60
N PHE A 64 -18.76 -1.30 -1.65
CA PHE A 64 -20.05 -0.68 -1.93
C PHE A 64 -20.44 0.35 -0.88
N ARG A 65 -21.24 1.33 -1.29
CA ARG A 65 -21.80 2.36 -0.40
C ARG A 65 -23.22 2.69 -0.81
N PHE A 66 -24.12 2.70 0.17
CA PHE A 66 -25.48 3.19 0.00
C PHE A 66 -25.50 4.71 0.21
N LEU A 67 -26.19 5.40 -0.68
CA LEU A 67 -26.44 6.84 -0.59
C LEU A 67 -27.83 7.09 0.01
N ASN A 68 -28.06 8.31 0.48
CA ASN A 68 -29.29 8.69 1.17
C ASN A 68 -30.54 8.65 0.27
N ASP A 69 -30.35 8.76 -1.04
CA ASP A 69 -31.39 8.68 -2.07
C ASP A 69 -31.73 7.23 -2.47
N GLY A 70 -31.10 6.24 -1.83
CA GLY A 70 -31.26 4.81 -2.15
C GLY A 70 -30.34 4.30 -3.26
N SER A 71 -29.54 5.17 -3.90
CA SER A 71 -28.57 4.76 -4.90
C SER A 71 -27.40 3.99 -4.28
N ILE A 72 -26.76 3.13 -5.07
CA ILE A 72 -25.59 2.34 -4.64
C ILE A 72 -24.39 2.66 -5.52
N ILE A 73 -23.26 2.95 -4.90
CA ILE A 73 -21.97 3.00 -5.57
C ILE A 73 -21.28 1.66 -5.35
N ILE A 74 -20.84 1.01 -6.43
CA ILE A 74 -20.03 -0.21 -6.40
C ILE A 74 -18.67 0.10 -7.02
N LEU A 75 -17.60 -0.27 -6.33
CA LEU A 75 -16.23 -0.16 -6.80
C LEU A 75 -15.58 -1.54 -6.80
N MET A 76 -14.92 -1.90 -7.90
CA MET A 76 -14.15 -3.12 -8.06
C MET A 76 -12.69 -2.75 -8.33
N LEU A 77 -11.75 -3.36 -7.59
CA LEU A 77 -10.30 -3.21 -7.74
C LEU A 77 -9.70 -4.16 -8.77
#